data_AF-A0A7C6MI24-F1
#
_entry.id   AF-A0A7C6MI24-F1
#
_cell.length_a   1.000
_cell.length_b   1.000
_cell.length_c   1.000
_cell.angle_alpha   90.00
_cell.angle_beta   90.00
_cell.angle_gamma   90.00
#
_symmetry.space_group_name_H-M   'P 1'
#
loop_
_entity.id
_entity.type
_entity.pdbx_description
1 polymer ?
#
loop_
_entity_poly.entity_id
_entity_poly.type
_entity_poly.pdbx_seq_one_letter_code
_entity_poly.pdbx_strand_id
1 'polypeptide(L)'
;MGLDWLSGDELHRRVITEGVLRAERSVWIATANLKDMHVAGARRRYRPVLDEFDRMAARGVQFRVIHAELPSRPFRESFDALGHLVEGGMELQICPRNHWKMVVVDGRLGYAGSANFTGAGLGAKSDGRRNLEFGAVGDDPAFVARLVEEFDRFWMGEHCDGCGRRAFCPDPIR
;
A
#
# COMPACT_ATOMS: atom_id res chain seq x y z
N MET A 1 7.40 -20.11 2.34
CA MET A 1 6.89 -20.57 1.04
C MET A 1 5.52 -21.17 1.25
N GLY A 2 4.53 -20.31 1.14
CA GLY A 2 3.12 -20.66 1.29
C GLY A 2 2.22 -19.45 1.08
N LEU A 3 0.94 -19.72 0.94
CA LEU A 3 -0.13 -18.74 0.86
C LEU A 3 -1.08 -18.99 2.02
N ASP A 4 -1.23 -18.00 2.89
CA ASP A 4 -2.10 -18.06 4.06
C ASP A 4 -3.32 -17.17 3.85
N TRP A 5 -4.48 -17.64 4.32
CA TRP A 5 -5.70 -16.84 4.37
C TRP A 5 -5.88 -16.27 5.77
N LEU A 6 -5.74 -14.96 5.90
CA LEU A 6 -5.68 -14.26 7.18
C LEU A 6 -6.84 -13.28 7.35
N SER A 7 -7.18 -12.99 8.60
CA SER A 7 -8.20 -12.00 8.96
C SER A 7 -7.77 -11.13 10.13
N GLY A 8 -8.49 -10.03 10.34
CA GLY A 8 -8.35 -9.21 11.55
C GLY A 8 -6.92 -8.70 11.77
N ASP A 9 -6.41 -8.89 12.98
CA ASP A 9 -5.07 -8.40 13.37
C ASP A 9 -3.92 -9.17 12.70
N GLU A 10 -4.16 -10.41 12.26
CA GLU A 10 -3.13 -11.21 11.58
C GLU A 10 -2.72 -10.57 10.25
N LEU A 11 -3.65 -9.92 9.56
CA LEU A 11 -3.35 -9.12 8.36
C LEU A 11 -2.41 -7.95 8.70
N HIS A 12 -2.67 -7.21 9.78
CA HIS A 12 -1.78 -6.13 10.20
C HIS A 12 -0.38 -6.65 10.52
N ARG A 13 -0.28 -7.73 11.30
CA ARG A 13 1.01 -8.34 11.65
C ARG A 13 1.76 -8.78 10.39
N ARG A 14 1.13 -9.60 9.55
CA ARG A 14 1.80 -10.24 8.41
C ARG A 14 2.14 -9.25 7.30
N VAL A 15 1.20 -8.38 6.93
CA VAL A 15 1.39 -7.45 5.80
C VAL A 15 2.24 -6.25 6.23
N ILE A 16 1.92 -5.62 7.36
CA ILE A 16 2.57 -4.36 7.75
C ILE A 16 3.84 -4.60 8.57
N THR A 17 3.74 -5.35 9.67
CA THR A 17 4.85 -5.45 10.63
C THR A 17 5.97 -6.36 10.14
N GLU A 18 5.62 -7.49 9.52
CA GLU A 18 6.57 -8.48 9.01
C GLU A 18 6.93 -8.29 7.54
N GLY A 19 6.05 -7.65 6.77
CA GLY A 19 6.27 -7.34 5.36
C GLY A 19 6.77 -5.91 5.16
N VAL A 20 5.84 -4.97 5.04
CA VAL A 20 6.11 -3.58 4.61
C VAL A 20 7.22 -2.93 5.44
N LEU A 21 7.16 -2.97 6.77
CA LEU A 21 8.17 -2.31 7.62
C LEU A 21 9.55 -3.00 7.62
N ARG A 22 9.66 -4.14 6.94
CA ARG A 22 10.91 -4.91 6.77
C ARG A 22 11.43 -4.89 5.33
N ALA A 23 10.77 -4.16 4.42
CA ALA A 23 11.18 -4.07 3.04
C ALA A 23 12.60 -3.50 2.91
N GLU A 24 13.36 -4.04 1.95
CA GLU A 24 14.75 -3.66 1.69
C GLU A 24 14.93 -2.93 0.36
N ARG A 25 14.01 -3.10 -0.59
CA ARG A 25 14.12 -2.55 -1.96
C ARG A 25 12.89 -1.77 -2.38
N SER A 26 11.70 -2.36 -2.24
CA SER A 26 10.49 -1.75 -2.76
C SER A 26 9.22 -2.19 -2.05
N VAL A 27 8.23 -1.30 -2.01
CA VAL A 27 6.87 -1.60 -1.59
C VAL A 27 5.90 -1.01 -2.61
N TRP A 28 5.06 -1.86 -3.19
CA TRP A 28 4.00 -1.45 -4.10
C TRP A 28 2.65 -1.65 -3.45
N ILE A 29 1.80 -0.65 -3.50
CA ILE A 29 0.51 -0.62 -2.81
C ILE A 29 -0.55 -0.20 -3.81
N ALA A 30 -1.58 -1.02 -4.03
CA ALA A 30 -2.80 -0.55 -4.68
C ALA A 30 -3.93 -0.64 -3.66
N THR A 31 -4.56 0.48 -3.35
CA THR A 31 -5.66 0.58 -2.39
C THR A 31 -6.72 1.53 -2.90
N ALA A 32 -7.99 1.32 -2.61
CA ALA A 32 -8.99 2.33 -2.99
C ALA A 32 -8.81 3.59 -2.12
N ASN A 33 -8.86 3.38 -0.80
CA ASN A 33 -8.74 4.45 0.19
C ASN A 33 -7.34 4.42 0.78
N LEU A 34 -6.65 5.55 0.75
CA LEU A 34 -5.33 5.72 1.34
C LEU A 34 -5.40 6.71 2.51
N LYS A 35 -5.01 6.27 3.70
CA LYS A 35 -5.02 7.11 4.91
C LYS A 35 -3.75 6.90 5.71
N ASP A 36 -3.31 7.95 6.40
CA ASP A 36 -2.19 7.86 7.32
C ASP A 36 -2.55 7.02 8.54
N MET A 37 -2.13 5.76 8.50
CA MET A 37 -2.34 4.83 9.58
C MET A 37 -1.19 4.88 10.56
N HIS A 38 -1.46 4.49 11.79
CA HIS A 38 -0.41 4.39 12.81
C HIS A 38 0.12 2.97 12.91
N VAL A 39 1.43 2.86 13.11
CA VAL A 39 2.14 1.61 13.35
C VAL A 39 2.86 1.66 14.69
N ALA A 40 3.13 0.49 15.27
CA ALA A 40 3.89 0.39 16.50
C ALA A 40 5.34 0.82 16.26
N GLY A 41 5.78 1.86 16.98
CA GLY A 41 7.16 2.32 16.96
C GLY A 41 8.01 1.77 18.09
N ALA A 42 9.26 2.26 18.16
CA ALA A 42 10.17 1.97 19.26
C ALA A 42 9.51 2.28 20.62
N ARG A 43 9.69 1.40 21.59
CA ARG A 43 9.09 1.50 22.95
C ARG A 43 7.56 1.57 22.97
N ARG A 44 6.87 0.91 22.03
CA ARG A 44 5.40 0.80 21.97
C ARG A 44 4.65 2.12 21.81
N ARG A 45 5.30 3.17 21.31
CA ARG A 45 4.61 4.41 20.92
C ARG A 45 4.12 4.30 19.49
N TYR A 46 2.83 4.56 19.27
CA TYR A 46 2.28 4.65 17.93
C TYR A 46 2.77 5.90 17.23
N ARG A 47 3.07 5.79 15.93
CA ARG A 47 3.49 6.89 15.06
C ARG A 47 2.89 6.72 13.66
N PRO A 48 2.76 7.79 12.88
CA PRO A 48 2.43 7.72 11.45
C PRO A 48 3.28 6.70 10.72
N VAL A 49 2.68 5.96 9.79
CA VAL A 49 3.41 5.00 8.95
C VAL A 49 4.35 5.73 7.98
N LEU A 50 3.98 6.93 7.56
CA LEU A 50 4.79 7.72 6.63
C LEU A 50 6.15 8.10 7.23
N ASP A 51 6.25 8.33 8.54
CA ASP A 51 7.54 8.54 9.23
C ASP A 51 8.50 7.35 9.04
N GLU A 52 7.95 6.12 9.01
CA GLU A 52 8.76 4.92 8.75
C GLU A 52 9.12 4.80 7.28
N PHE A 53 8.20 5.14 6.40
CA PHE A 53 8.46 5.14 4.96
C PHE A 53 9.55 6.14 4.59
N ASP A 54 9.56 7.34 5.17
CA ASP A 54 10.62 8.32 4.94
C ASP A 54 11.99 7.79 5.39
N ARG A 55 12.05 7.15 6.57
CA ARG A 55 13.27 6.49 7.04
C ARG A 55 13.72 5.35 6.12
N MET A 56 12.78 4.62 5.54
CA MET A 56 13.05 3.53 4.60
C MET A 56 13.53 4.08 3.26
N ALA A 57 12.91 5.14 2.75
CA ALA A 57 13.31 5.86 1.55
C ALA A 57 14.71 6.46 1.67
N ALA A 58 15.06 7.01 2.85
CA ALA A 58 16.41 7.45 3.16
C ALA A 58 17.47 6.35 3.01
N ARG A 59 17.07 5.07 3.14
CA ARG A 59 17.94 3.89 2.93
C ARG A 59 17.82 3.30 1.52
N GLY A 60 17.05 3.92 0.63
CA GLY A 60 16.88 3.52 -0.76
C GLY A 60 15.64 2.69 -1.07
N VAL A 61 14.75 2.42 -0.10
CA VAL A 61 13.50 1.70 -0.37
C VAL A 61 12.54 2.56 -1.18
N GLN A 62 12.04 2.06 -2.29
CA GLN A 62 11.12 2.78 -3.18
C GLN A 62 9.67 2.41 -2.93
N PHE A 63 8.78 3.39 -2.95
CA PHE A 63 7.36 3.19 -2.79
C PHE A 63 6.59 3.60 -4.04
N ARG A 64 5.61 2.78 -4.42
CA ARG A 64 4.64 3.10 -5.47
C ARG A 64 3.25 2.87 -4.95
N VAL A 65 2.37 3.85 -5.07
CA VAL A 65 1.01 3.74 -4.55
C VAL A 65 -0.02 4.12 -5.61
N ILE A 66 -0.91 3.19 -5.93
CA ILE A 66 -2.10 3.43 -6.74
C ILE A 66 -3.28 3.66 -5.80
N HIS A 67 -3.99 4.77 -5.96
CA HIS A 67 -5.14 5.13 -5.13
C HIS A 67 -6.36 5.59 -5.96
N ALA A 68 -7.58 5.42 -5.42
CA ALA A 68 -8.82 5.69 -6.17
C ALA A 68 -9.27 7.15 -6.09
N GLU A 69 -9.01 7.75 -4.95
CA GLU A 69 -9.40 9.12 -4.59
C GLU A 69 -8.21 9.83 -3.95
N LEU A 70 -8.27 11.16 -3.80
CA LEU A 70 -7.23 11.89 -3.09
C LEU A 70 -6.99 11.25 -1.70
N PRO A 71 -5.74 10.95 -1.31
CA PRO A 71 -5.43 10.42 0.02
C PRO A 71 -5.99 11.35 1.09
N SER A 72 -6.30 10.85 2.29
CA SER A 72 -6.93 11.69 3.31
C SER A 72 -6.12 12.97 3.61
N ARG A 73 -6.79 14.04 4.05
CA ARG A 73 -6.10 15.30 4.41
C ARG A 73 -4.91 15.08 5.35
N PRO A 74 -5.03 14.29 6.45
CA PRO A 74 -3.87 14.01 7.30
C PRO A 74 -2.72 13.30 6.58
N PHE A 75 -3.02 12.39 5.64
CA PHE A 75 -1.98 11.74 4.84
C PHE A 75 -1.20 12.75 4.02
N ARG A 76 -1.90 13.66 3.32
CA ARG A 76 -1.24 14.66 2.46
C ARG A 76 -0.40 15.62 3.30
N GLU A 77 -0.93 16.11 4.42
CA GLU A 77 -0.18 16.98 5.34
C GLU A 77 1.08 16.30 5.91
N SER A 78 0.99 15.02 6.30
CA SER A 78 2.15 14.24 6.73
C SER A 78 3.16 14.03 5.58
N PHE A 79 2.67 13.67 4.40
CA PHE A 79 3.50 13.39 3.22
C PHE A 79 4.30 14.63 2.79
N ASP A 80 3.66 15.80 2.69
CA ASP A 80 4.29 17.04 2.24
C ASP A 80 5.41 17.52 3.18
N ALA A 81 5.46 17.01 4.42
CA ALA A 81 6.49 17.31 5.41
C ALA A 81 7.69 16.34 5.39
N LEU A 82 7.64 15.28 4.57
CA LEU A 82 8.63 14.19 4.57
C LEU A 82 9.48 14.23 3.30
N GLY A 83 10.64 14.89 3.41
CA GLY A 83 11.52 15.22 2.28
C GLY A 83 11.90 14.02 1.41
N HIS A 84 12.31 12.89 1.99
CA HIS A 84 12.75 11.75 1.18
C HIS A 84 11.61 11.12 0.39
N LEU A 85 10.38 11.18 0.91
CA LEU A 85 9.21 10.71 0.18
C LEU A 85 8.87 11.64 -0.98
N VAL A 86 8.82 12.96 -0.72
CA VAL A 86 8.49 13.99 -1.72
C VAL A 86 9.55 14.08 -2.82
N GLU A 87 10.82 13.88 -2.49
CA GLU A 87 11.95 13.92 -3.44
C GLU A 87 12.07 12.66 -4.32
N GLY A 88 11.06 11.79 -4.31
CA GLY A 88 10.96 10.64 -5.21
C GLY A 88 11.05 9.28 -4.52
N GLY A 89 11.17 9.23 -3.19
CA GLY A 89 11.09 7.97 -2.44
C GLY A 89 9.71 7.32 -2.50
N MET A 90 8.66 8.09 -2.80
CA MET A 90 7.31 7.57 -3.03
C MET A 90 6.64 8.24 -4.24
N GLU A 91 6.22 7.40 -5.18
CA GLU A 91 5.40 7.81 -6.33
C GLU A 91 3.92 7.49 -6.07
N LEU A 92 3.03 8.43 -6.36
CA LEU A 92 1.58 8.28 -6.21
C LEU A 92 0.91 8.37 -7.58
N GLN A 93 0.01 7.43 -7.89
CA GLN A 93 -0.82 7.46 -9.08
C GLN A 93 -2.30 7.36 -8.71
N ILE A 94 -3.11 8.29 -9.18
CA ILE A 94 -4.55 8.30 -8.95
C ILE A 94 -5.32 7.71 -10.15
N CYS A 95 -6.23 6.76 -9.87
CA CYS A 95 -7.18 6.26 -10.87
C CYS A 95 -8.53 5.96 -10.23
N PRO A 96 -9.62 6.65 -10.62
CA PRO A 96 -10.96 6.42 -10.07
C PRO A 96 -11.52 5.00 -10.27
N ARG A 97 -10.92 4.20 -11.15
CA ARG A 97 -11.29 2.79 -11.37
C ARG A 97 -10.55 1.82 -10.45
N ASN A 98 -9.50 2.25 -9.77
CA ASN A 98 -8.76 1.38 -8.85
C ASN A 98 -9.65 1.02 -7.66
N HIS A 99 -9.91 -0.27 -7.45
CA HIS A 99 -10.54 -0.75 -6.23
C HIS A 99 -9.78 -1.92 -5.62
N TRP A 100 -8.58 -2.20 -6.12
CA TRP A 100 -7.72 -3.23 -5.58
C TRP A 100 -7.32 -2.91 -4.15
N LYS A 101 -7.03 -3.97 -3.39
CA LYS A 101 -6.29 -3.91 -2.14
C LYS A 101 -5.23 -4.97 -2.21
N MET A 102 -4.05 -4.55 -2.63
CA MET A 102 -2.88 -5.41 -2.71
C MET A 102 -1.64 -4.68 -2.24
N VAL A 103 -0.71 -5.46 -1.71
CA VAL A 103 0.63 -4.99 -1.32
C VAL A 103 1.63 -5.99 -1.85
N VAL A 104 2.69 -5.52 -2.49
CA VAL A 104 3.85 -6.32 -2.87
C VAL A 104 5.07 -5.74 -2.17
N VAL A 105 5.81 -6.59 -1.47
CA VAL A 105 7.04 -6.21 -0.76
C VAL A 105 8.21 -6.92 -1.43
N ASP A 106 9.15 -6.13 -1.93
CA ASP A 106 10.40 -6.57 -2.56
C ASP A 106 10.24 -7.57 -3.73
N GLY A 107 9.03 -7.72 -4.28
CA GLY A 107 8.71 -8.79 -5.22
C GLY A 107 8.81 -10.20 -4.61
N ARG A 108 8.69 -10.32 -3.28
CA ARG A 108 8.87 -11.58 -2.54
C ARG A 108 7.71 -11.94 -1.60
N LEU A 109 6.97 -10.94 -1.12
CA LEU A 109 5.77 -11.13 -0.32
C LEU A 109 4.61 -10.39 -0.99
N GLY A 110 3.47 -11.06 -1.10
CA GLY A 110 2.24 -10.52 -1.65
C GLY A 110 1.13 -10.50 -0.62
N TYR A 111 0.23 -9.55 -0.77
CA TYR A 111 -1.09 -9.49 -0.14
C TYR A 111 -2.12 -9.13 -1.20
N ALA A 112 -3.27 -9.81 -1.16
CA ALA A 112 -4.47 -9.41 -1.88
C ALA A 112 -5.71 -9.72 -1.04
N GLY A 113 -6.62 -8.76 -0.88
CA GLY A 113 -7.80 -8.97 -0.07
C GLY A 113 -8.76 -7.79 -0.05
N SER A 114 -9.51 -7.67 1.05
CA SER A 114 -10.52 -6.62 1.21
C SER A 114 -10.00 -5.34 1.89
N ALA A 115 -8.89 -5.42 2.65
CA ALA A 115 -8.44 -4.35 3.53
C ALA A 115 -7.72 -3.22 2.81
N ASN A 116 -8.30 -2.02 2.85
CA ASN A 116 -7.60 -0.83 2.38
C ASN A 116 -6.41 -0.46 3.28
N PHE A 117 -5.42 0.23 2.71
CA PHE A 117 -4.26 0.77 3.43
C PHE A 117 -4.66 1.97 4.32
N THR A 118 -5.30 1.65 5.43
CA THR A 118 -5.87 2.60 6.38
C THR A 118 -5.77 2.07 7.81
N GLY A 119 -5.98 2.94 8.79
CA GLY A 119 -5.97 2.55 10.21
C GLY A 119 -6.90 1.38 10.55
N ALA A 120 -8.12 1.37 10.01
CA ALA A 120 -9.11 0.34 10.31
C ALA A 120 -8.97 -0.93 9.45
N GLY A 121 -8.34 -0.84 8.27
CA GLY A 121 -8.05 -2.00 7.43
C GLY A 121 -6.77 -2.71 7.88
N LEU A 122 -5.62 -2.23 7.37
CA LEU A 122 -4.31 -2.81 7.65
C LEU A 122 -3.56 -2.18 8.85
N GLY A 123 -4.08 -1.13 9.48
CA GLY A 123 -3.42 -0.45 10.60
C GLY A 123 -3.58 -1.13 11.96
N ALA A 124 -2.96 -0.55 12.98
CA ALA A 124 -2.90 -1.09 14.33
C ALA A 124 -4.14 -0.76 15.20
N LYS A 125 -5.35 -0.89 14.63
CA LYS A 125 -6.59 -0.72 15.40
C LYS A 125 -6.91 -1.97 16.21
N SER A 126 -7.46 -1.79 17.41
CA SER A 126 -7.97 -2.88 18.23
C SER A 126 -9.09 -3.64 17.52
N ASP A 127 -9.28 -4.92 17.87
CA ASP A 127 -10.29 -5.81 17.29
C ASP A 127 -11.69 -5.17 17.14
N GLY A 128 -12.25 -4.63 18.23
CA GLY A 128 -13.57 -3.96 18.19
C GLY A 128 -13.62 -2.59 17.47
N ARG A 129 -12.52 -2.14 16.86
CA ARG A 129 -12.43 -0.85 16.14
C ARG A 129 -11.81 -0.96 14.75
N ARG A 130 -11.40 -2.16 14.33
CA ARG A 130 -10.95 -2.44 12.96
C ARG A 130 -12.11 -2.93 12.11
N ASN A 131 -11.93 -2.88 10.81
CA ASN A 131 -12.85 -3.49 9.87
C ASN A 131 -12.74 -5.02 9.94
N LEU A 132 -13.82 -5.70 9.59
CA LEU A 132 -13.80 -7.14 9.32
C LEU A 132 -13.22 -7.33 7.91
N GLU A 133 -11.99 -7.84 7.85
CA GLU A 133 -11.24 -7.97 6.61
C GLU A 133 -10.70 -9.40 6.47
N PHE A 134 -10.56 -9.84 5.22
CA PHE A 134 -10.02 -11.15 4.86
C PHE A 134 -9.12 -11.00 3.64
N GLY A 135 -8.08 -11.82 3.54
CA GLY A 135 -7.24 -11.84 2.35
C GLY A 135 -6.16 -12.89 2.37
N ALA A 136 -5.58 -13.10 1.21
CA ALA A 136 -4.45 -14.00 1.02
C ALA A 136 -3.14 -13.22 1.21
N VAL A 137 -2.22 -13.77 2.00
CA VAL A 137 -0.87 -13.22 2.21
C VAL A 137 0.13 -14.36 2.05
N GLY A 138 1.19 -14.15 1.28
CA GLY A 138 2.12 -15.24 1.02
C GLY A 138 3.36 -14.85 0.24
N ASP A 139 4.32 -15.77 0.25
CA ASP A 139 5.59 -15.70 -0.48
C ASP A 139 5.67 -16.78 -1.58
N ASP A 140 4.53 -17.37 -1.95
CA ASP A 140 4.43 -18.24 -3.12
C ASP A 140 4.81 -17.46 -4.40
N PRO A 141 5.80 -17.93 -5.19
CA PRO A 141 6.30 -17.18 -6.34
C PRO A 141 5.24 -16.90 -7.41
N ALA A 142 4.30 -17.82 -7.65
CA ALA A 142 3.28 -17.63 -8.67
C ALA A 142 2.25 -16.58 -8.23
N PHE A 143 1.86 -16.61 -6.95
CA PHE A 143 1.01 -15.60 -6.35
C PHE A 143 1.65 -14.20 -6.41
N VAL A 144 2.91 -14.07 -5.98
CA VAL A 144 3.61 -12.78 -5.96
C VAL A 144 3.82 -12.25 -7.38
N ALA A 145 4.24 -13.11 -8.31
CA ALA A 145 4.43 -12.74 -9.71
C ALA A 145 3.12 -12.21 -10.33
N ARG A 146 1.98 -12.82 -10.00
CA ARG A 146 0.69 -12.33 -10.50
C ARG A 146 0.35 -10.93 -9.98
N LEU A 147 0.63 -10.63 -8.71
CA LEU A 147 0.40 -9.30 -8.16
C LEU A 147 1.32 -8.24 -8.77
N VAL A 148 2.60 -8.58 -8.95
CA VAL A 148 3.59 -7.74 -9.65
C VAL A 148 3.09 -7.41 -11.05
N GLU A 149 2.68 -8.42 -11.81
CA GLU A 149 2.18 -8.26 -13.18
C GLU A 149 0.96 -7.34 -13.27
N GLU A 150 -0.04 -7.53 -12.39
CA GLU A 150 -1.23 -6.66 -12.34
C GLU A 150 -0.88 -5.20 -12.01
N PHE A 151 0.00 -5.02 -11.03
CA PHE A 151 0.46 -3.70 -10.63
C PHE A 151 1.20 -3.00 -11.77
N ASP A 152 2.13 -3.70 -12.42
CA ASP A 152 2.96 -3.15 -13.49
C ASP A 152 2.16 -2.82 -14.74
N ARG A 153 1.17 -3.65 -15.13
CA ARG A 153 0.28 -3.32 -16.26
C ARG A 153 -0.44 -2.00 -16.05
N PHE A 154 -0.94 -1.76 -14.83
CA PHE A 154 -1.50 -0.46 -14.49
C PHE A 154 -0.42 0.63 -14.57
N TRP A 155 0.73 0.41 -13.93
CA TRP A 155 1.79 1.41 -13.82
C TRP A 155 2.36 1.83 -15.18
N MET A 156 2.37 0.92 -16.15
CA MET A 156 2.79 1.17 -17.53
C MET A 156 1.70 1.83 -18.39
N GLY A 157 0.48 2.01 -17.87
CA GLY A 157 -0.63 2.68 -18.55
C GLY A 157 -1.52 1.78 -19.41
N GLU A 158 -1.42 0.46 -19.32
CA GLU A 158 -2.22 -0.46 -20.16
C GLU A 158 -3.73 -0.32 -19.93
N HIS A 159 -4.14 0.14 -18.74
CA HIS A 159 -5.55 0.39 -18.43
C HIS A 159 -6.07 1.77 -18.86
N CYS A 160 -5.17 2.67 -19.30
CA CYS A 160 -5.48 4.03 -19.69
C CYS A 160 -5.82 4.15 -21.18
N ASP A 161 -5.18 3.36 -22.03
CA ASP A 161 -5.47 3.29 -23.47
C ASP A 161 -6.93 2.85 -23.70
N GLY A 162 -7.72 3.69 -24.38
CA GLY A 162 -9.15 3.43 -24.63
C GLY A 162 -10.04 3.51 -23.38
N CYS A 163 -9.57 4.02 -22.25
CA CYS A 163 -10.36 4.09 -21.02
C CYS A 163 -11.60 4.99 -21.18
N GLY A 164 -12.80 4.41 -21.15
CA GLY A 164 -14.07 5.14 -21.26
C GLY A 164 -14.38 6.10 -20.10
N ARG A 165 -13.56 6.13 -19.04
CA ARG A 165 -13.67 7.08 -17.91
C ARG A 165 -12.66 8.23 -17.99
N ARG A 166 -11.95 8.41 -19.11
CA ARG A 166 -10.87 9.41 -19.27
C ARG A 166 -11.30 10.83 -18.89
N ALA A 167 -12.54 11.22 -19.18
CA ALA A 167 -13.09 12.54 -18.80
C ALA A 167 -13.14 12.81 -17.27
N PHE A 168 -13.10 11.76 -16.45
CA PHE A 168 -13.08 11.84 -14.99
C PHE A 168 -11.73 11.44 -14.40
N CYS A 169 -10.72 11.14 -15.24
CA CYS A 169 -9.41 10.70 -14.82
C CYS A 169 -8.55 11.94 -14.50
N PRO A 170 -8.18 12.16 -13.23
CA PRO A 170 -7.39 13.33 -12.85
C PRO A 170 -5.92 13.23 -13.32
N ASP A 171 -5.44 12.02 -13.59
CA ASP A 171 -4.04 11.78 -13.94
C ASP A 171 -3.89 10.56 -14.88
N PRO A 172 -4.14 10.72 -16.19
CA PRO A 172 -4.01 9.63 -17.16
C PRO A 172 -2.54 9.30 -17.43
N ILE A 173 -2.18 8.01 -17.38
CA ILE A 173 -0.89 7.52 -17.88
C ILE A 173 -1.03 7.36 -19.41
N ARG A 174 -0.41 8.26 -20.18
CA ARG A 174 -0.47 8.42 -21.66
C ARG A 174 -1.64 9.27 -22.20
#